data_AF-A0A524ACQ2-F1
#
_entry.id   AF-A0A524ACQ2-F1
#
_cell.length_a   1.000
_cell.length_b   1.000
_cell.length_c   1.000
_cell.angle_alpha   90.00
_cell.angle_beta   90.00
_cell.angle_gamma   90.00
#
_symmetry.space_group_name_H-M   'P 1'
#
loop_
_entity.id
_entity.type
_entity.pdbx_description
1 polymer ?
#
loop_
_entity_poly.entity_id
_entity_poly.type
_entity_poly.pdbx_seq_one_letter_code
_entity_poly.pdbx_strand_id
1 'polypeptide(L)'
;MFELKGAFGKRVVGVVGGRANVADVDELLGKLAKADRENRTTSQAFDASSVAGKEHLVHAAHLALAAHAAKRNFASSLNIELVCWVAAERQIARAFEKVGVHKGSKGLAILALGGSHAQVRRALVSICHELGIERDDSVLELTREKVS
;
A
#
# COMPACT_ATOMS: atom_id res chain seq x y z
N MET A 1 3.41 -0.55 -12.42
CA MET A 1 4.20 -1.57 -11.70
C MET A 1 5.65 -1.20 -11.87
N PHE A 2 6.48 -1.49 -10.88
CA PHE A 2 7.88 -1.09 -10.80
C PHE A 2 8.72 -2.28 -10.32
N GLU A 3 9.94 -2.40 -10.79
CA GLU A 3 10.90 -3.37 -10.25
C GLU A 3 11.87 -2.67 -9.30
N LEU A 4 11.98 -3.18 -8.08
CA LEU A 4 12.96 -2.73 -7.10
C LEU A 4 14.05 -3.79 -6.95
N LYS A 5 15.29 -3.32 -6.80
CA LYS A 5 16.46 -4.16 -6.47
C LYS A 5 17.20 -3.52 -5.31
N GLY A 6 17.71 -4.34 -4.41
CA GLY A 6 18.50 -3.91 -3.27
C GLY A 6 19.00 -5.12 -2.46
N ALA A 7 19.43 -4.88 -1.22
CA ALA A 7 19.84 -5.95 -0.30
C ALA A 7 18.71 -6.98 -0.02
N PHE A 8 17.46 -6.60 -0.26
CA PHE A 8 16.26 -7.45 -0.21
C PHE A 8 16.03 -8.30 -1.47
N GLY A 9 16.97 -8.31 -2.43
CA GLY A 9 16.83 -8.97 -3.72
C GLY A 9 15.94 -8.18 -4.70
N LYS A 10 15.36 -8.90 -5.67
CA LYS A 10 14.43 -8.32 -6.66
C LYS A 10 12.99 -8.43 -6.14
N ARG A 11 12.24 -7.33 -6.20
CA ARG A 11 10.81 -7.27 -5.85
C ARG A 11 10.04 -6.48 -6.91
N VAL A 12 8.78 -6.85 -7.13
CA VAL A 12 7.86 -6.10 -7.97
C VAL A 12 6.88 -5.35 -7.09
N VAL A 13 6.65 -4.07 -7.40
CA VAL A 13 5.71 -3.19 -6.74
C VAL A 13 4.60 -2.83 -7.70
N GLY A 14 3.36 -3.06 -7.30
CA GLY A 14 2.16 -2.62 -7.97
C GLY A 14 1.48 -1.52 -7.17
N VAL A 15 0.99 -0.49 -7.85
CA VAL A 15 0.21 0.58 -7.25
C VAL A 15 -1.05 0.78 -8.10
N VAL A 16 -2.20 0.85 -7.44
CA VAL A 16 -3.50 1.16 -8.06
C VAL A 16 -4.18 2.24 -7.22
N GLY A 17 -4.73 3.24 -7.90
CA GLY A 17 -5.66 4.19 -7.30
C GLY A 17 -7.10 3.79 -7.62
N GLY A 18 -8.02 4.11 -6.74
CA GLY A 18 -9.43 4.01 -7.07
C GLY A 18 -10.34 4.54 -5.98
N ARG A 19 -11.64 4.43 -6.23
CA ARG A 19 -12.68 4.85 -5.30
C ARG A 19 -13.42 3.63 -4.79
N ALA A 20 -13.68 3.63 -3.49
CA ALA A 20 -14.51 2.65 -2.83
C ALA A 20 -15.05 3.27 -1.54
N ASN A 21 -16.15 2.72 -1.03
CA ASN A 21 -16.68 3.12 0.28
C ASN A 21 -16.11 2.21 1.36
N VAL A 22 -15.27 2.74 2.23
CA VAL A 22 -14.76 2.00 3.39
C VAL A 22 -15.79 2.05 4.52
N ALA A 23 -16.64 1.02 4.60
CA ALA A 23 -17.63 0.88 5.67
C ALA A 23 -17.03 0.29 6.96
N ASP A 24 -16.11 -0.67 6.80
CA ASP A 24 -15.42 -1.39 7.86
C ASP A 24 -13.95 -1.59 7.46
N VAL A 25 -13.03 -1.14 8.31
CA VAL A 25 -11.58 -1.20 8.05
C VAL A 25 -11.06 -2.62 8.27
N ASP A 26 -11.56 -3.34 9.27
CA ASP A 26 -11.11 -4.70 9.57
C ASP A 26 -11.53 -5.67 8.47
N GLU A 27 -12.74 -5.51 7.92
CA GLU A 27 -13.19 -6.28 6.76
C GLU A 27 -12.28 -6.03 5.55
N LEU A 28 -11.92 -4.77 5.29
CA LEU A 28 -11.01 -4.39 4.20
C LEU A 28 -9.64 -5.06 4.37
N LEU A 29 -9.06 -4.97 5.57
CA LEU A 29 -7.76 -5.60 5.89
C LEU A 29 -7.84 -7.13 5.78
N GLY A 30 -8.96 -7.74 6.17
CA GLY A 30 -9.22 -9.17 6.00
C GLY A 30 -9.22 -9.61 4.54
N LYS A 31 -9.86 -8.83 3.66
CA LYS A 31 -9.88 -9.07 2.21
C LYS A 31 -8.49 -8.93 1.57
N LEU A 32 -7.72 -7.91 1.97
CA LEU A 32 -6.31 -7.79 1.57
C LEU A 32 -5.50 -9.03 1.97
N ALA A 33 -5.60 -9.44 3.24
CA ALA A 33 -4.88 -10.59 3.76
C ALA A 33 -5.27 -11.92 3.08
N LYS A 34 -6.53 -12.06 2.64
CA LYS A 34 -6.97 -13.20 1.82
C LYS A 34 -6.29 -13.18 0.45
N ALA A 35 -6.39 -12.07 -0.28
CA ALA A 35 -5.78 -11.92 -1.61
C ALA A 35 -4.26 -12.13 -1.58
N ASP A 36 -3.60 -11.64 -0.52
CA ASP A 36 -2.16 -11.80 -0.32
C ASP A 36 -1.74 -13.25 -0.11
N ARG A 37 -2.48 -14.01 0.70
CA ARG A 37 -2.21 -15.44 0.92
C ARG A 37 -2.35 -16.25 -0.37
N GLU A 38 -3.39 -15.99 -1.15
CA GLU A 38 -3.64 -16.68 -2.41
C GLU A 38 -2.57 -16.38 -3.47
N ASN A 39 -2.00 -15.17 -3.45
CA ASN A 39 -1.05 -14.71 -4.48
C ASN A 39 0.42 -14.71 -4.03
N ARG A 40 0.69 -15.03 -2.75
CA ARG A 40 2.00 -14.91 -2.10
C ARG A 40 2.58 -13.50 -2.25
N THR A 41 1.76 -12.51 -1.93
CA THR A 41 2.09 -11.09 -1.96
C THR A 41 1.98 -10.46 -0.57
N THR A 42 2.36 -9.20 -0.47
CA THR A 42 2.07 -8.35 0.69
C THR A 42 1.50 -7.05 0.18
N SER A 43 0.31 -6.69 0.63
CA SER A 43 -0.42 -5.51 0.20
C SER A 43 -0.79 -4.61 1.37
N GLN A 44 -1.04 -3.35 1.07
CA GLN A 44 -1.55 -2.38 2.03
C GLN A 44 -2.43 -1.34 1.30
N ALA A 45 -3.49 -0.90 1.98
CA ALA A 45 -4.33 0.21 1.55
C ALA A 45 -4.01 1.47 2.34
N PHE A 46 -4.04 2.61 1.64
CA PHE A 46 -3.85 3.94 2.20
C PHE A 46 -4.99 4.85 1.80
N ASP A 47 -5.26 5.88 2.60
CA ASP A 47 -6.10 6.98 2.14
C ASP A 47 -5.37 7.73 1.02
N ALA A 48 -5.97 7.79 -0.16
CA ALA A 48 -5.34 8.41 -1.32
C ALA A 48 -5.09 9.92 -1.15
N SER A 49 -5.84 10.59 -0.26
CA SER A 49 -5.64 12.01 0.06
C SER A 49 -4.28 12.25 0.74
N SER A 50 -3.78 11.29 1.51
CA SER A 50 -2.47 11.35 2.16
C SER A 50 -1.31 10.84 1.30
N VAL A 51 -1.56 10.49 0.03
CA VAL A 51 -0.55 9.92 -0.88
C VAL A 51 -0.18 10.91 -1.98
N ALA A 52 1.09 11.32 -1.97
CA ALA A 52 1.72 12.20 -2.96
C ALA A 52 2.18 11.47 -4.25
N GLY A 53 1.36 10.59 -4.80
CA GLY A 53 1.67 9.89 -6.07
C GLY A 53 2.15 8.44 -5.94
N LYS A 54 2.33 7.80 -7.09
CA LYS A 54 2.80 6.40 -7.18
C LYS A 54 4.26 6.30 -6.73
N GLU A 55 5.05 7.30 -7.06
CA GLU A 55 6.47 7.44 -6.73
C GLU A 55 6.68 7.50 -5.22
N HIS A 56 5.80 8.20 -4.48
CA HIS A 56 5.80 8.23 -3.03
C HIS A 56 5.71 6.81 -2.45
N LEU A 57 4.72 6.05 -2.89
CA LEU A 57 4.50 4.66 -2.46
C LEU A 57 5.64 3.73 -2.86
N VAL A 58 6.16 3.87 -4.08
CA VAL A 58 7.28 3.05 -4.57
C VAL A 58 8.56 3.34 -3.77
N HIS A 59 8.81 4.60 -3.44
CA HIS A 59 9.96 4.99 -2.62
C HIS A 59 9.83 4.45 -1.19
N ALA A 60 8.66 4.61 -0.56
CA ALA A 60 8.38 4.05 0.75
C ALA A 60 8.53 2.51 0.78
N ALA A 61 8.07 1.82 -0.28
CA ALA A 61 8.27 0.39 -0.43
C ALA A 61 9.75 -0.01 -0.51
N HIS A 62 10.57 0.76 -1.22
CA HIS A 62 12.01 0.53 -1.25
C HIS A 62 12.63 0.62 0.14
N LEU A 63 12.29 1.67 0.90
CA LEU A 63 12.82 1.89 2.25
C LEU A 63 12.36 0.81 3.22
N ALA A 64 11.08 0.43 3.19
CA ALA A 64 10.52 -0.66 4.00
C ALA A 64 11.22 -2.00 3.72
N LEU A 65 11.42 -2.34 2.44
CA LEU A 65 12.13 -3.56 2.05
C LEU A 65 13.59 -3.54 2.50
N ALA A 66 14.27 -2.40 2.37
CA ALA A 66 15.66 -2.23 2.81
C ALA A 66 15.80 -2.35 4.34
N ALA A 67 14.92 -1.70 5.10
CA ALA A 67 14.90 -1.78 6.56
C ALA A 67 14.63 -3.21 7.04
N HIS A 68 13.66 -3.89 6.43
CA HIS A 68 13.32 -5.27 6.74
C HIS A 68 14.48 -6.24 6.45
N ALA A 69 15.12 -6.14 5.29
CA ALA A 69 16.29 -6.98 4.97
C ALA A 69 17.48 -6.73 5.90
N ALA A 70 17.63 -5.50 6.39
CA ALA A 70 18.67 -5.15 7.35
C ALA A 70 18.30 -5.44 8.81
N LYS A 71 17.12 -6.02 9.09
CA LYS A 71 16.57 -6.24 10.45
C LYS A 71 16.52 -4.97 11.29
N ARG A 72 16.26 -3.83 10.64
CA ARG A 72 16.11 -2.49 11.24
C ARG A 72 14.69 -1.94 11.12
N ASN A 73 13.73 -2.82 10.82
CA ASN A 73 12.30 -2.50 10.73
C ASN A 73 11.72 -2.10 12.09
N PHE A 74 10.76 -1.19 12.09
CA PHE A 74 10.03 -0.73 13.28
C PHE A 74 8.86 -1.65 13.62
N ALA A 75 8.22 -2.20 12.59
CA ALA A 75 7.00 -2.98 12.72
C ALA A 75 7.25 -4.50 12.64
N SER A 76 6.33 -5.27 13.20
CA SER A 76 6.37 -6.74 13.22
C SER A 76 6.09 -7.38 11.85
N SER A 77 5.50 -6.64 10.92
CA SER A 77 5.15 -7.12 9.59
C SER A 77 5.47 -6.07 8.51
N LEU A 78 5.73 -6.55 7.28
CA LEU A 78 6.09 -5.67 6.16
C LEU A 78 4.95 -4.72 5.75
N ASN A 79 3.69 -5.14 5.85
CA ASN A 79 2.56 -4.26 5.54
C ASN A 79 2.41 -3.10 6.54
N ILE A 80 2.73 -3.30 7.82
CA ILE A 80 2.74 -2.22 8.82
C ILE A 80 3.99 -1.34 8.66
N GLU A 81 5.13 -1.94 8.32
CA GLU A 81 6.37 -1.22 8.01
C GLU A 81 6.16 -0.24 6.83
N LEU A 82 5.42 -0.66 5.79
CA LEU A 82 5.02 0.22 4.70
C LEU A 82 4.28 1.47 5.19
N VAL A 83 3.35 1.34 6.14
CA VAL A 83 2.61 2.48 6.72
C VAL A 83 3.56 3.47 7.37
N CYS A 84 4.54 2.98 8.13
CA CYS A 84 5.54 3.82 8.78
C CYS A 84 6.37 4.63 7.77
N TRP A 85 6.80 3.98 6.67
CA TRP A 85 7.60 4.65 5.64
C TRP A 85 6.79 5.60 4.77
N VAL A 86 5.52 5.28 4.46
CA VAL A 86 4.63 6.20 3.74
C VAL A 86 4.29 7.43 4.60
N ALA A 87 4.12 7.25 5.91
CA ALA A 87 3.84 8.35 6.83
C ALA A 87 5.08 9.14 7.28
N ALA A 88 6.29 8.69 6.91
CA ALA A 88 7.55 9.14 7.48
C ALA A 88 7.52 9.21 9.03
N GLU A 89 6.93 8.18 9.65
CA GLU A 89 6.59 8.15 11.07
C GLU A 89 7.01 6.81 11.70
N ARG A 90 7.63 6.85 12.88
CA ARG A 90 8.10 5.65 13.59
C ARG A 90 7.07 5.09 14.56
N GLN A 91 6.15 5.93 15.03
CA GLN A 91 5.06 5.49 15.89
C GLN A 91 3.92 4.91 15.04
N ILE A 92 3.73 3.59 15.11
CA ILE A 92 2.74 2.87 14.30
C ILE A 92 1.34 3.50 14.37
N ALA A 93 0.87 3.84 15.57
CA ALA A 93 -0.44 4.47 15.75
C ALA A 93 -0.56 5.80 14.97
N ARG A 94 0.42 6.69 15.11
CA ARG A 94 0.47 7.96 14.36
C ARG A 94 0.62 7.76 12.86
N ALA A 95 1.34 6.72 12.43
CA ALA A 95 1.48 6.41 11.02
C ALA A 95 0.11 6.04 10.42
N PHE A 96 -0.67 5.19 11.10
CA PHE A 96 -2.03 4.87 10.68
C PHE A 96 -2.96 6.09 10.69
N GLU A 97 -2.87 6.96 11.69
CA GLU A 97 -3.65 8.21 11.72
C GLU A 97 -3.37 9.11 10.51
N LYS A 98 -2.11 9.17 10.04
CA LYS A 98 -1.69 10.05 8.95
C LYS A 98 -2.10 9.52 7.56
N VAL A 99 -1.91 8.22 7.30
CA VAL A 99 -1.98 7.66 5.94
C VAL A 99 -2.89 6.44 5.81
N GLY A 100 -3.35 5.88 6.92
CA GLY A 100 -4.23 4.72 6.93
C GLY A 100 -5.62 5.06 6.41
N VAL A 101 -6.30 4.04 5.87
CA VAL A 101 -7.72 4.16 5.54
C VAL A 101 -8.55 4.29 6.81
N HIS A 102 -9.61 5.08 6.74
CA HIS A 102 -10.59 5.21 7.82
C HIS A 102 -11.99 4.95 7.29
N LYS A 103 -12.94 4.75 8.20
CA LYS A 103 -14.36 4.67 7.83
C LYS A 103 -14.75 5.94 7.07
N GLY A 104 -15.35 5.77 5.90
CA GLY A 104 -15.72 6.87 5.01
C GLY A 104 -14.61 7.42 4.10
N SER A 105 -13.39 6.86 4.13
CA SER A 105 -12.39 7.14 3.08
C SER A 105 -13.02 6.85 1.71
N LYS A 106 -12.88 7.80 0.77
CA LYS A 106 -13.49 7.73 -0.57
C LYS A 106 -12.49 7.38 -1.67
N GLY A 107 -11.23 7.74 -1.47
CA GLY A 107 -10.13 7.45 -2.37
C GLY A 107 -9.16 6.50 -1.71
N LEU A 108 -8.79 5.43 -2.41
CA LEU A 108 -7.87 4.41 -1.93
C LEU A 108 -6.63 4.36 -2.81
N ALA A 109 -5.48 4.21 -2.16
CA ALA A 109 -4.24 3.81 -2.80
C ALA A 109 -3.87 2.41 -2.34
N ILE A 110 -3.82 1.45 -3.27
CA ILE A 110 -3.41 0.08 -2.99
C ILE A 110 -1.98 -0.13 -3.46
N LEU A 111 -1.11 -0.57 -2.55
CA LEU A 111 0.24 -1.00 -2.83
C LEU A 111 0.33 -2.52 -2.67
N ALA A 112 0.87 -3.23 -3.65
CA ALA A 112 1.14 -4.67 -3.57
C ALA A 112 2.60 -5.00 -3.91
N LEU A 113 3.22 -5.85 -3.09
CA LEU A 113 4.59 -6.34 -3.24
C LEU A 113 4.60 -7.83 -3.54
N GLY A 114 5.43 -8.26 -4.49
CA GLY A 114 5.58 -9.68 -4.82
C GLY A 114 6.92 -10.01 -5.46
N GLY A 115 7.17 -11.30 -5.68
CA GLY A 115 8.39 -11.79 -6.34
C GLY A 115 8.35 -11.66 -7.86
N SER A 116 7.16 -11.50 -8.46
CA SER A 116 6.98 -11.43 -9.91
C SER A 116 5.81 -10.53 -10.31
N HIS A 117 5.84 -10.06 -11.56
CA HIS A 117 4.75 -9.28 -12.15
C HIS A 117 3.41 -10.04 -12.14
N ALA A 118 3.43 -11.35 -12.38
CA ALA A 118 2.22 -12.17 -12.43
C ALA A 118 1.54 -12.24 -11.05
N GLN A 119 2.31 -12.43 -9.97
CA GLN A 119 1.77 -12.45 -8.61
C GLN A 119 1.16 -11.11 -8.24
N VAL A 120 1.89 -10.02 -8.45
CA VAL A 120 1.43 -8.66 -8.12
C VAL A 120 0.19 -8.28 -8.92
N ARG A 121 0.15 -8.61 -10.22
CA ARG A 121 -1.02 -8.35 -11.07
C ARG A 121 -2.25 -9.08 -10.57
N ARG A 122 -2.15 -10.38 -10.28
CA ARG A 122 -3.29 -11.17 -9.77
C ARG A 122 -3.76 -10.67 -8.42
N ALA A 123 -2.84 -10.34 -7.51
CA ALA A 123 -3.17 -9.76 -6.22
C ALA A 123 -3.95 -8.45 -6.40
N LEU A 124 -3.46 -7.51 -7.21
CA LEU A 124 -4.17 -6.25 -7.47
C LEU A 124 -5.55 -6.45 -8.09
N VAL A 125 -5.71 -7.36 -9.05
CA VAL A 125 -7.01 -7.67 -9.66
C VAL A 125 -7.97 -8.25 -8.62
N SER A 126 -7.51 -9.22 -7.82
CA SER A 126 -8.29 -9.83 -6.73
C SER A 126 -8.70 -8.79 -5.68
N ILE A 127 -7.76 -7.94 -5.25
CA ILE A 127 -8.01 -6.86 -4.29
C ILE A 127 -9.06 -5.89 -4.82
N CYS A 128 -8.91 -5.42 -6.08
CA CYS A 128 -9.88 -4.48 -6.66
C CYS A 128 -11.28 -5.09 -6.73
N HIS A 129 -11.38 -6.38 -7.09
CA HIS A 129 -12.64 -7.09 -7.16
C HIS A 129 -13.29 -7.28 -5.77
N GLU A 130 -12.54 -7.81 -4.80
CA GLU A 130 -13.04 -8.09 -3.44
C GLU A 130 -13.43 -6.82 -2.67
N LEU A 131 -12.71 -5.71 -2.92
CA LEU A 131 -12.98 -4.42 -2.28
C LEU A 131 -13.98 -3.55 -3.06
N GLY A 132 -14.44 -3.98 -4.24
CA GLY A 132 -15.33 -3.19 -5.09
C GLY A 132 -14.70 -1.85 -5.50
N ILE A 133 -13.39 -1.84 -5.77
CA ILE A 133 -12.67 -0.62 -6.15
C ILE A 133 -13.00 -0.27 -7.60
N GLU A 134 -13.62 0.88 -7.79
CA GLU A 134 -13.72 1.52 -9.09
C GLU A 134 -12.37 2.16 -9.40
N ARG A 135 -11.65 1.58 -10.35
CA ARG A 135 -10.30 2.03 -10.66
C ARG A 135 -10.31 3.46 -11.19
N ASP A 136 -9.56 4.31 -10.50
CA ASP A 136 -9.38 5.72 -10.82
C ASP A 136 -8.00 6.13 -10.32
N ASP A 137 -6.99 6.03 -11.20
CA ASP A 137 -5.61 6.35 -10.83
C ASP A 137 -5.41 7.87 -10.58
N SER A 138 -6.37 8.73 -10.96
CA SER A 138 -6.30 10.19 -10.73
C SER A 138 -6.32 10.57 -9.25
N VAL A 139 -6.87 9.70 -8.38
CA VAL A 139 -6.85 9.92 -6.92
C VAL A 139 -5.44 9.99 -6.35
N LEU A 140 -4.44 9.48 -7.08
CA LEU A 140 -3.03 9.53 -6.71
C LEU A 140 -2.31 10.77 -7.24
N GLU A 141 -2.93 11.54 -8.14
CA GLU A 141 -2.31 12.76 -8.65
C GLU A 141 -2.05 13.76 -7.53
N LEU A 142 -0.97 14.53 -7.68
CA LEU A 142 -0.60 15.55 -6.72
C LEU A 142 -1.51 16.76 -6.92
N THR A 143 -2.45 16.98 -6.01
CA THR A 143 -3.31 18.16 -5.98
C THR A 143 -2.77 19.19 -4.99
N ARG A 144 -3.21 20.45 -5.08
CA ARG A 144 -2.80 21.50 -4.14
C ARG A 144 -3.14 21.15 -2.69
N GLU A 145 -4.27 20.48 -2.48
CA GLU A 145 -4.75 20.01 -1.17
C GLU A 145 -3.80 19.00 -0.51
N LYS A 146 -2.98 18.30 -1.29
CA LYS A 146 -1.97 17.34 -0.78
C LYS A 146 -0.65 17.99 -0.39
N VAL A 147 -0.48 19.27 -0.72
CA VAL A 147 0.76 20.04 -0.50
C VAL A 147 0.58 21.11 0.58
N SER A 148 -0.67 21.45 0.91
CA SER A 148 -1.07 22.38 1.98
C SER A 148 -1.18 21.69 3.33
#